data_AF-A0A931W9Z0-F1
#
_entry.id   AF-A0A931W9Z0-F1
#
_cell.length_a   1.000
_cell.length_b   1.000
_cell.length_c   1.000
_cell.angle_alpha   90.00
_cell.angle_beta   90.00
_cell.angle_gamma   90.00
#
_symmetry.space_group_name_H-M   'P 1'
#
loop_
_entity.id
_entity.type
_entity.pdbx_description
1 polymer ?
#
loop_
_entity_poly.entity_id
_entity_poly.type
_entity_poly.pdbx_seq_one_letter_code
_entity_poly.pdbx_strand_id
1 'polypeptide(L)'
;MNTAVINIKTNPATKARAQEVAKELGLSLSAVVNALLHDLIKSKKLSVSAGERPSKYLISVMKQAEKNWKKGNHSPVFKTGEEAVAWLEKQGI
;
A
#
# COMPACT_ATOMS: atom_id res chain seq x y z
N MET A 1 -35.05 4.05 -2.83
CA MET A 1 -33.74 3.36 -2.88
C MET A 1 -33.35 3.26 -4.35
N ASN A 2 -32.27 3.94 -4.77
CA ASN A 2 -31.69 3.77 -6.12
C ASN A 2 -30.54 2.77 -6.03
N THR A 3 -30.88 1.49 -5.97
CA THR A 3 -29.88 0.40 -6.01
C THR A 3 -29.84 -0.22 -7.40
N ALA A 4 -28.64 -0.38 -7.94
CA ALA A 4 -28.39 -1.12 -9.16
C ALA A 4 -27.85 -2.52 -8.82
N VAL A 5 -28.17 -3.51 -9.65
CA VAL A 5 -27.70 -4.89 -9.48
C VAL A 5 -26.52 -5.14 -10.41
N ILE A 6 -25.44 -5.71 -9.87
CA ILE A 6 -24.26 -6.14 -10.63
C ILE A 6 -24.24 -7.67 -10.68
N ASN A 7 -24.37 -8.24 -11.88
CA ASN A 7 -24.27 -9.68 -12.12
C ASN A 7 -22.92 -10.02 -12.74
N ILE A 8 -22.11 -10.84 -12.06
CA ILE A 8 -20.75 -11.21 -12.49
C ILE A 8 -20.67 -12.73 -12.61
N LYS A 9 -20.26 -13.21 -13.79
CA LYS A 9 -19.91 -14.63 -13.99
C LYS A 9 -18.49 -14.88 -13.48
N THR A 10 -18.31 -15.91 -12.67
CA THR A 10 -16.99 -16.34 -12.17
C THR A 10 -17.00 -17.83 -11.87
N ASN A 11 -15.82 -18.40 -11.62
CA ASN A 11 -15.70 -19.79 -11.18
C ASN A 11 -16.30 -19.95 -9.76
N PRO A 12 -17.11 -21.00 -9.49
CA PRO A 12 -17.70 -21.25 -8.18
C PRO A 12 -16.68 -21.34 -7.04
N ALA A 13 -15.53 -21.97 -7.27
CA ALA A 13 -14.47 -22.09 -6.28
C ALA A 13 -13.82 -20.73 -5.97
N THR A 14 -13.65 -19.87 -6.98
CA THR A 14 -13.15 -18.50 -6.79
C THR A 14 -14.12 -17.69 -5.93
N LYS A 15 -15.43 -17.78 -6.21
CA LYS A 15 -16.46 -17.10 -5.42
C LYS A 15 -16.45 -17.58 -3.96
N ALA A 16 -16.41 -18.89 -3.73
CA ALA A 16 -16.42 -19.47 -2.39
C ALA A 16 -15.21 -18.98 -1.56
N ARG A 17 -14.00 -19.06 -2.13
CA ARG A 17 -12.78 -18.58 -1.46
C ARG A 17 -12.82 -17.07 -1.19
N ALA A 18 -13.29 -16.27 -2.14
CA ALA A 18 -13.43 -14.83 -1.93
C ALA A 18 -14.43 -14.50 -0.81
N GLN A 19 -15.52 -15.27 -0.69
CA GLN A 19 -16.48 -15.12 0.42
C GLN A 19 -15.87 -15.50 1.77
N GLU A 20 -15.06 -16.56 1.83
CA GLU A 20 -14.36 -16.97 3.04
C GLU A 20 -13.39 -15.90 3.52
N VAL A 21 -12.52 -15.39 2.63
CA VAL A 21 -11.59 -14.29 2.94
C VAL A 21 -12.34 -13.03 3.40
N ALA A 22 -13.44 -12.66 2.73
CA ALA A 22 -14.25 -11.52 3.16
C ALA A 22 -14.81 -11.72 4.58
N LYS A 23 -15.26 -12.94 4.90
CA LYS A 23 -15.81 -13.30 6.21
C LYS A 23 -14.75 -13.28 7.30
N GLU A 24 -13.53 -13.74 7.03
CA GLU A 24 -12.39 -13.63 7.94
C GLU A 24 -12.08 -12.17 8.30
N LEU A 25 -12.30 -11.25 7.36
CA LEU A 25 -12.18 -9.81 7.57
C LEU A 25 -13.43 -9.15 8.19
N GLY A 26 -14.47 -9.93 8.53
CA GLY A 26 -15.73 -9.43 9.10
C GLY A 26 -16.65 -8.72 8.10
N LEU A 27 -16.47 -8.96 6.80
CA LEU A 27 -17.20 -8.29 5.72
C LEU A 27 -18.01 -9.28 4.88
N SER A 28 -19.08 -8.78 4.24
CA SER A 28 -19.73 -9.53 3.15
C SER A 28 -18.97 -9.34 1.83
N LEU A 29 -19.03 -10.33 0.93
CA LEU A 29 -18.43 -10.18 -0.40
C LEU A 29 -18.99 -8.96 -1.15
N SER A 30 -20.29 -8.65 -1.00
CA SER A 30 -20.90 -7.46 -1.60
C SER A 30 -20.31 -6.15 -1.04
N ALA A 31 -20.02 -6.10 0.27
CA ALA A 31 -19.37 -4.94 0.87
C ALA A 31 -17.95 -4.74 0.32
N VAL A 32 -17.19 -5.82 0.13
CA VAL A 32 -15.86 -5.79 -0.49
C VAL A 32 -15.93 -5.26 -1.93
N VAL A 33 -16.86 -5.78 -2.74
CA VAL A 33 -17.04 -5.31 -4.13
C VAL A 33 -17.41 -3.83 -4.17
N ASN A 34 -18.34 -3.37 -3.32
CA ASN A 34 -18.69 -1.95 -3.25
C ASN A 34 -17.50 -1.07 -2.83
N ALA A 35 -16.71 -1.52 -1.85
CA ALA A 35 -15.51 -0.79 -1.42
C ALA A 35 -14.49 -0.65 -2.57
N LEU A 36 -14.26 -1.72 -3.34
CA LEU A 36 -13.37 -1.68 -4.51
C LEU A 36 -13.90 -0.74 -5.61
N LEU A 37 -15.22 -0.69 -5.83
CA LEU A 37 -15.82 0.26 -6.77
C LEU A 37 -15.62 1.72 -6.31
N HIS A 38 -15.82 1.99 -5.02
CA HIS A 38 -15.57 3.33 -4.46
C HIS A 38 -14.10 3.73 -4.56
N ASP A 39 -13.18 2.81 -4.26
CA ASP A 39 -11.74 3.07 -4.37
C ASP A 39 -11.34 3.32 -5.82
N LEU A 40 -11.83 2.51 -6.77
CA LEU A 40 -11.60 2.70 -8.20
C LEU A 40 -12.07 4.08 -8.69
N ILE A 41 -13.26 4.53 -8.26
CA ILE A 41 -13.80 5.85 -8.62
C ILE A 41 -12.92 6.97 -8.07
N LYS A 42 -12.47 6.84 -6.82
CA LYS A 42 -11.66 7.86 -6.13
C LYS A 42 -10.24 7.94 -6.68
N SER A 43 -9.59 6.79 -6.85
CA SER A 43 -8.18 6.70 -7.22
C SER A 43 -7.96 6.78 -8.73
N LYS A 44 -9.00 6.48 -9.54
CA LYS A 44 -8.92 6.31 -11.00
C LYS A 44 -7.83 5.32 -11.42
N LYS A 45 -7.48 4.38 -10.54
CA LYS A 45 -6.42 3.39 -10.73
C LYS A 45 -6.88 2.05 -10.18
N LEU A 46 -6.43 0.98 -10.82
CA LEU A 46 -6.57 -0.38 -10.29
C LEU A 46 -5.18 -0.88 -9.90
N SER A 47 -4.92 -0.97 -8.60
CA SER A 47 -3.66 -1.50 -8.07
C SER A 47 -3.76 -3.02 -7.96
N VAL A 48 -3.12 -3.73 -8.90
CA VAL A 48 -2.94 -5.18 -8.81
C VAL A 48 -1.52 -5.44 -8.32
N SER A 49 -1.41 -5.93 -7.09
CA SER A 49 -0.12 -6.27 -6.47
C SER A 49 -0.14 -7.74 -6.08
N ALA A 50 0.84 -8.50 -6.59
CA ALA A 50 1.11 -9.85 -6.12
C ALA A 50 2.06 -9.77 -4.91
N GLY A 51 1.59 -9.21 -3.79
CA GLY A 51 2.32 -9.12 -2.52
C GLY A 51 3.81 -8.80 -2.66
N GLU A 52 4.16 -7.52 -2.78
CA GLU A 52 5.55 -7.11 -2.96
C GLU A 52 6.39 -7.51 -1.73
N ARG A 53 7.40 -8.36 -1.96
CA ARG A 53 8.47 -8.60 -0.99
C ARG A 53 9.60 -7.63 -1.29
N PRO A 54 10.15 -6.93 -0.27
CA PRO A 54 11.31 -6.06 -0.47
C PRO A 54 12.43 -6.80 -1.20
N SER A 55 12.99 -6.16 -2.24
CA SER A 55 14.13 -6.74 -2.97
C SER A 55 15.32 -6.93 -2.02
N LYS A 56 16.25 -7.83 -2.35
CA LYS A 56 17.50 -7.99 -1.58
C LYS A 56 18.24 -6.65 -1.42
N TYR A 57 18.18 -5.81 -2.45
CA TYR A 57 18.73 -4.46 -2.43
C TYR A 57 18.02 -3.58 -1.37
N LEU A 58 16.69 -3.50 -1.41
CA LEU A 58 15.93 -2.68 -0.45
C LEU A 58 16.17 -3.15 1.00
N ILE A 59 16.17 -4.46 1.25
CA ILE A 59 16.51 -5.03 2.57
C ILE A 59 17.91 -4.60 3.01
N SER A 60 18.90 -4.63 2.09
CA SER A 60 20.27 -4.24 2.40
C SER A 60 20.40 -2.76 2.76
N VAL A 61 19.70 -1.89 2.03
CA VAL A 61 19.70 -0.44 2.26
C VAL A 61 19.02 -0.11 3.58
N MET A 62 17.88 -0.74 3.89
CA MET A 62 17.21 -0.57 5.18
C MET A 62 18.09 -0.98 6.38
N LYS A 63 18.78 -2.12 6.27
CA LYS A 63 19.74 -2.56 7.31
C LYS A 63 20.91 -1.60 7.45
N GLN A 64 21.40 -1.03 6.34
CA GLN A 64 22.46 -0.03 6.39
C GLN A 64 21.99 1.28 7.03
N ALA A 65 20.78 1.73 6.69
CA ALA A 65 20.16 2.91 7.31
C ALA A 65 20.01 2.74 8.82
N GLU A 66 19.58 1.57 9.30
CA GLU A 66 19.48 1.29 10.74
C GLU A 66 20.85 1.33 11.44
N LYS A 67 21.89 0.77 10.81
CA LYS A 67 23.26 0.84 11.34
C LYS A 67 23.77 2.27 11.39
N ASN A 68 23.50 3.05 10.35
CA ASN A 68 23.87 4.46 10.27
C ASN A 68 23.17 5.28 11.36
N TRP A 69 21.86 5.04 11.58
CA TRP A 69 21.10 5.65 12.65
C TRP A 69 21.73 5.40 14.02
N LYS A 70 22.01 4.13 14.35
CA LYS A 70 22.64 3.74 15.64
C LYS A 70 24.04 4.34 15.85
N LYS A 71 24.76 4.64 14.76
CA LYS A 71 26.11 5.22 14.79
C LYS A 71 26.12 6.76 14.79
N GLY A 72 24.96 7.41 14.71
CA GLY A 72 24.89 8.86 14.53
C GLY A 72 25.22 9.33 13.11
N ASN A 73 25.36 8.41 12.14
CA ASN A 73 25.64 8.71 10.74
C ASN A 73 24.35 9.00 9.96
N HIS A 74 23.54 9.91 10.47
CA HIS A 74 22.26 10.30 9.89
C HIS A 74 22.16 11.82 9.78
N SER A 75 21.18 12.30 9.02
CA SER A 75 20.89 13.73 8.96
C SER A 75 20.51 14.27 10.34
N PRO A 76 20.65 15.58 10.58
CA PRO A 76 20.05 16.20 11.75
C PRO A 76 18.52 16.13 11.69
N VAL A 77 17.86 16.46 12.81
CA VAL A 77 16.41 16.63 12.85
C VAL A 77 16.06 17.99 12.27
N PHE A 78 15.13 18.01 11.31
CA PHE A 78 14.67 19.23 10.65
C PHE A 78 13.34 19.68 11.24
N LYS A 79 13.13 21.00 11.33
CA LYS A 79 11.87 21.60 11.76
C LYS A 79 10.92 21.85 10.59
N THR A 80 11.45 22.02 9.39
CA THR A 80 10.66 22.24 8.17
C THR A 80 11.19 21.41 6.99
N GLY A 81 10.38 21.29 5.94
CA GLY A 81 10.79 20.60 4.71
C GLY A 81 11.91 21.32 3.97
N GLU A 82 11.89 22.66 4.00
CA GLU A 82 12.90 23.51 3.37
C GLU A 82 14.29 23.30 3.99
N GLU A 83 14.35 23.14 5.32
CA GLU A 83 15.60 22.82 6.02
C GLU A 83 16.16 21.46 5.57
N ALA A 84 15.30 20.47 5.38
CA ALA A 84 15.69 19.13 4.91
C ALA A 84 16.22 19.18 3.46
N VAL A 85 15.54 19.90 2.57
CA VAL A 85 15.96 20.08 1.17
C VAL A 85 17.30 20.80 1.09
N ALA A 86 17.46 21.93 1.80
CA ALA A 86 18.71 22.68 1.81
C ALA A 86 19.89 21.86 2.38
N TRP A 87 19.63 20.91 3.29
CA TRP A 87 20.65 19.98 3.76
C TRP A 87 21.05 18.96 2.69
N LEU A 88 20.08 18.40 1.95
CA LEU A 88 20.32 17.45 0.85
C LEU A 88 21.11 18.09 -0.30
N GLU A 89 20.75 19.31 -0.70
CA GLU A 89 21.47 20.05 -1.75
C GLU A 89 22.94 20.27 -1.38
N LYS A 90 23.23 20.54 -0.10
CA LYS A 90 24.61 20.62 0.42
C LYS A 90 25.37 19.29 0.37
N GLN A 91 24.67 18.16 0.35
CA GLN A 91 25.27 16.83 0.15
C GLN A 91 25.44 16.48 -1.34
N GLY A 92 24.93 17.31 -2.27
CA GLY A 92 24.98 17.07 -3.71
C GLY A 92 23.98 16.03 -4.20
N ILE A 93 22.85 15.87 -3.50
CA ILE A 93 21.73 14.98 -3.86
C ILE A 93 20.47 15.80 -4.11
#